data_AF-A0A7C6FAG8-F1
#
_entry.id   AF-A0A7C6FAG8-F1
#
_cell.length_a   1.000
_cell.length_b   1.000
_cell.length_c   1.000
_cell.angle_alpha   90.00
_cell.angle_beta   90.00
_cell.angle_gamma   90.00
#
_symmetry.space_group_name_H-M   'P 1'
#
loop_
_entity.id
_entity.type
_entity.pdbx_description
1 polymer ?
#
loop_
_entity_poly.entity_id
_entity_poly.type
_entity_poly.pdbx_seq_one_letter_code
_entity_poly.pdbx_strand_id
1 'polypeptide(L)'
;MNIKIIEKALLPLFIAAVLIVAFNWQFINSYAYILEHFKDEKLSVQIAHLFIYSFLALALSLFLINTLNILIKSKLFIATSIVTLFAFYLLSYEAFISHINYFIDYPLTANALMFMILYVISILVYALYSLVMPFLNDGKLPFIHSLIFLLIAITYSLWFIDNQAYPLSTLYEKYVQLGLKA
;
A
#
# COMPACT_ATOMS: atom_id res chain seq x y z
N MET A 1 3.91 20.64 32.19
CA MET A 1 3.73 20.45 30.74
C MET A 1 2.26 20.65 30.40
N ASN A 2 1.92 21.49 29.42
CA ASN A 2 0.54 21.89 29.15
C ASN A 2 -0.25 20.73 28.50
N ILE A 3 -1.37 20.32 29.09
CA ILE A 3 -2.21 19.20 28.59
C ILE A 3 -2.58 19.38 27.12
N LYS A 4 -2.79 20.64 26.69
CA LYS A 4 -3.06 20.99 25.28
C LYS A 4 -1.92 20.65 24.33
N ILE A 5 -0.66 20.66 24.78
CA ILE A 5 0.50 20.28 23.97
C ILE A 5 0.56 18.75 23.82
N ILE A 6 0.20 18.02 24.88
CA ILE A 6 0.16 16.55 24.88
C ILE A 6 -0.88 16.05 23.86
N GLU A 7 -2.11 16.59 23.92
CA GLU A 7 -3.20 16.21 23.03
C GLU A 7 -2.96 16.61 21.57
N LYS A 8 -2.38 17.80 21.32
CA LYS A 8 -2.24 18.33 19.97
C LYS A 8 -0.98 17.88 19.23
N ALA A 9 0.03 17.38 19.93
CA ALA A 9 1.31 16.99 19.33
C ALA A 9 1.76 15.57 19.71
N LEU A 10 1.83 15.25 21.01
CA LEU A 10 2.40 13.96 21.46
C LEU A 10 1.51 12.76 21.13
N LEU A 11 0.19 12.87 21.36
CA LEU A 11 -0.74 11.78 21.03
C LEU A 11 -0.75 11.46 19.52
N PRO A 12 -0.85 12.46 18.62
CA PRO A 12 -0.74 12.18 17.20
C PRO A 12 0.60 11.58 16.77
N LEU A 13 1.72 12.05 17.34
CA LEU A 13 3.05 11.49 17.07
C LEU A 13 3.15 10.02 17.52
N PHE A 14 2.59 9.69 18.69
CA PHE A 14 2.54 8.32 19.17
C PHE A 14 1.73 7.41 18.24
N ILE A 15 0.54 7.85 17.81
CA ILE A 15 -0.30 7.09 16.87
C ILE A 15 0.42 6.91 15.53
N ALA A 16 1.08 7.95 15.02
CA ALA A 16 1.88 7.85 13.79
C ALA A 16 2.97 6.78 13.93
N ALA A 17 3.72 6.79 15.04
CA ALA A 17 4.76 5.80 15.31
C ALA A 17 4.20 4.36 15.34
N VAL A 18 3.07 4.14 16.00
CA VAL A 18 2.41 2.82 16.03
C VAL A 18 2.03 2.35 14.63
N LEU A 19 1.46 3.22 13.78
CA LEU A 19 1.10 2.89 12.41
C LEU A 19 2.32 2.53 11.56
N ILE A 20 3.42 3.27 11.71
CA ILE A 20 4.67 3.01 10.99
C ILE A 20 5.26 1.66 11.38
N VAL A 21 5.27 1.33 12.68
CA VAL A 21 5.74 0.03 13.16
C VAL A 21 4.85 -1.10 12.63
N ALA A 22 3.53 -0.93 12.68
CA ALA A 22 2.57 -1.90 12.16
C ALA A 22 2.76 -2.13 10.65
N PHE A 23 2.99 -1.05 9.88
CA PHE A 23 3.28 -1.11 8.46
C PHE A 23 4.58 -1.88 8.17
N ASN A 24 5.67 -1.57 8.90
CA ASN A 24 6.94 -2.26 8.72
C ASN A 24 6.82 -3.76 9.07
N TRP A 25 6.15 -4.08 10.18
CA TRP A 25 5.89 -5.46 10.58
C TRP A 25 5.08 -6.22 9.52
N GLN A 26 4.04 -5.61 8.97
CA GLN A 26 3.27 -6.18 7.85
C GLN A 26 4.19 -6.43 6.65
N PHE A 27 5.02 -5.45 6.26
CA PHE A 27 5.92 -5.57 5.12
C PHE A 27 6.86 -6.77 5.24
N ILE A 28 7.51 -6.93 6.39
CA ILE A 28 8.45 -8.04 6.67
C ILE A 28 7.73 -9.40 6.61
N ASN A 29 6.60 -9.55 7.29
CA ASN A 29 5.91 -10.85 7.34
C ASN A 29 5.32 -11.26 6.00
N SER A 30 4.80 -10.28 5.27
CA SER A 30 4.16 -10.54 3.99
C SER A 30 5.16 -10.90 2.91
N TYR A 31 6.37 -10.34 2.99
CA TYR A 31 7.50 -10.75 2.17
C TYR A 31 7.81 -12.23 2.34
N ALA A 32 7.92 -12.70 3.60
CA ALA A 32 8.14 -14.11 3.90
C ALA A 32 6.99 -15.00 3.41
N TYR A 33 5.74 -14.59 3.65
CA TYR A 33 4.55 -15.32 3.18
C TYR A 33 4.53 -15.49 1.66
N ILE A 34 4.81 -14.41 0.92
CA ILE A 34 4.80 -14.42 -0.55
C ILE A 34 5.91 -15.35 -1.07
N LEU A 35 7.12 -15.30 -0.50
CA LEU A 35 8.20 -16.21 -0.91
C LEU A 35 7.87 -17.69 -0.64
N GLU A 36 7.21 -17.98 0.48
CA GLU A 36 6.85 -19.34 0.85
C GLU A 36 5.72 -19.90 -0.04
N HIS A 37 4.65 -19.12 -0.27
CA HIS A 37 3.46 -19.58 -0.96
C HIS A 37 3.59 -19.58 -2.48
N PHE A 38 4.44 -18.73 -3.04
CA PHE A 38 4.63 -18.63 -4.49
C PHE A 38 5.95 -19.23 -4.95
N LYS A 39 6.63 -20.05 -4.13
CA LYS A 39 7.98 -20.60 -4.39
C LYS A 39 8.14 -21.27 -5.76
N ASP A 40 7.07 -21.87 -6.28
CA ASP A 40 7.05 -22.58 -7.56
C ASP A 40 6.75 -21.68 -8.78
N GLU A 41 6.42 -20.39 -8.56
CA GLU A 41 6.17 -19.41 -9.62
C GLU A 41 7.45 -18.92 -10.30
N LYS A 42 7.32 -18.35 -11.50
CA LYS A 42 8.42 -17.64 -12.15
C LYS A 42 8.87 -16.47 -11.28
N LEU A 43 10.19 -16.31 -11.11
CA LEU A 43 10.79 -15.24 -10.30
C LEU A 43 10.27 -13.84 -10.67
N SER A 44 10.02 -13.58 -11.96
CA SER A 44 9.43 -12.32 -12.43
C SER A 44 8.03 -12.03 -11.89
N VAL A 45 7.21 -13.07 -11.73
CA VAL A 45 5.85 -12.97 -11.18
C VAL A 45 5.90 -12.72 -9.68
N GLN A 46 6.78 -13.40 -8.95
CA GLN A 46 6.98 -13.18 -7.52
C GLN A 46 7.46 -11.75 -7.22
N ILE A 47 8.41 -11.24 -8.01
CA ILE A 47 8.90 -9.87 -7.90
C ILE A 47 7.77 -8.87 -8.18
N ALA A 48 6.92 -9.13 -9.17
CA ALA A 48 5.76 -8.28 -9.45
C ALA A 48 4.72 -8.28 -8.33
N HIS A 49 4.50 -9.43 -7.68
CA HIS A 49 3.65 -9.53 -6.50
C HIS A 49 4.16 -8.68 -5.35
N LEU A 50 5.44 -8.83 -5.01
CA LEU A 50 6.09 -8.04 -3.97
C LEU A 50 5.99 -6.54 -4.28
N PHE A 51 6.19 -6.17 -5.54
CA PHE A 51 6.11 -4.79 -5.98
C PHE A 51 4.70 -4.23 -5.81
N ILE A 52 3.66 -4.89 -6.35
CA ILE A 52 2.26 -4.45 -6.23
C ILE A 52 1.80 -4.44 -4.77
N TYR A 53 2.16 -5.47 -4.01
CA TYR A 53 1.83 -5.58 -2.60
C TYR A 53 2.38 -4.40 -1.79
N SER A 54 3.62 -3.99 -2.08
CA SER A 54 4.24 -2.82 -1.43
C SER A 54 3.34 -1.59 -1.61
N PHE A 55 2.96 -1.28 -2.85
CA PHE A 55 2.11 -0.12 -3.13
C PHE A 55 0.67 -0.27 -2.61
N LEU A 56 0.12 -1.48 -2.53
CA LEU A 56 -1.17 -1.74 -1.87
C LEU A 56 -1.09 -1.42 -0.37
N ALA A 57 -0.02 -1.82 0.29
CA ALA A 57 0.21 -1.53 1.71
C ALA A 57 0.36 -0.02 1.95
N LEU A 58 0.97 0.74 1.02
CA LEU A 58 0.98 2.21 1.06
C LEU A 58 -0.44 2.77 0.98
N ALA A 59 -1.24 2.32 0.00
CA ALA A 59 -2.61 2.79 -0.18
C ALA A 59 -3.48 2.53 1.06
N LEU A 60 -3.36 1.35 1.65
CA LEU A 60 -4.05 0.98 2.89
C LEU A 60 -3.60 1.87 4.07
N SER A 61 -2.30 2.11 4.21
CA SER A 61 -1.75 2.96 5.27
C SER A 61 -2.25 4.40 5.14
N LEU A 62 -2.26 4.95 3.92
CA LEU A 62 -2.80 6.27 3.63
C LEU A 62 -4.30 6.34 3.94
N PHE A 63 -5.07 5.31 3.58
CA PHE A 63 -6.49 5.24 3.93
C PHE A 63 -6.70 5.25 5.46
N LEU A 64 -5.91 4.48 6.21
CA LEU A 64 -5.99 4.43 7.67
C LEU A 64 -5.61 5.78 8.30
N ILE A 65 -4.51 6.40 7.86
CA ILE A 65 -4.08 7.73 8.33
C ILE A 65 -5.16 8.77 8.05
N ASN A 66 -5.70 8.80 6.82
CA ASN A 66 -6.75 9.73 6.44
C ASN A 66 -8.02 9.51 7.28
N THR A 67 -8.40 8.25 7.52
CA THR A 67 -9.56 7.89 8.36
C THR A 67 -9.35 8.32 9.81
N LEU A 68 -8.18 8.05 10.40
CA LEU A 68 -7.84 8.46 11.75
C LEU A 68 -7.81 9.98 11.88
N ASN A 69 -7.36 10.70 10.85
CA ASN A 69 -7.38 12.15 10.86
C ASN A 69 -8.80 12.75 10.88
N ILE A 70 -9.85 12.03 10.46
CA ILE A 70 -11.23 12.49 10.64
C ILE A 70 -11.54 12.69 12.14
N LEU A 71 -10.95 11.84 12.99
CA LEU A 71 -11.09 11.89 14.45
C LEU A 71 -10.10 12.88 15.07
N ILE A 72 -8.82 12.79 14.71
CA ILE A 72 -7.72 13.57 15.31
C ILE A 72 -7.74 15.03 14.85
N LYS A 73 -8.13 15.30 13.59
CA LYS A 73 -8.21 16.62 12.95
C LYS A 73 -6.92 17.44 13.11
N SER A 74 -5.77 16.79 12.90
CA SER A 74 -4.45 17.41 13.09
C SER A 74 -3.65 17.40 11.79
N LYS A 75 -3.33 18.60 11.29
CA LYS A 75 -2.43 18.75 10.13
C LYS A 75 -1.04 18.16 10.41
N LEU A 76 -0.57 18.29 11.65
CA LEU A 76 0.72 17.75 12.08
C LEU A 76 0.71 16.21 12.03
N PHE A 77 -0.39 15.58 12.45
CA PHE A 77 -0.56 14.12 12.39
C PHE A 77 -0.40 13.59 10.98
N ILE A 78 -1.15 14.16 10.03
CA ILE A 78 -1.06 13.72 8.63
C ILE A 78 0.35 13.97 8.09
N ALA A 79 0.87 15.18 8.26
CA ALA A 79 2.15 15.56 7.71
C ALA A 79 3.27 14.62 8.21
N THR A 80 3.34 14.41 9.52
CA THR A 80 4.34 13.50 10.10
C THR A 80 4.14 12.06 9.63
N SER A 81 2.92 11.54 9.67
CA SER A 81 2.65 10.14 9.25
C SER A 81 3.01 9.90 7.78
N ILE A 82 2.58 10.79 6.88
CA ILE A 82 2.84 10.63 5.43
C ILE A 82 4.31 10.90 5.09
N VAL A 83 4.95 11.91 5.68
CA VAL A 83 6.38 12.17 5.45
C VAL A 83 7.22 10.99 5.95
N THR A 84 6.90 10.42 7.10
CA THR A 84 7.63 9.24 7.59
C THR A 84 7.37 8.00 6.73
N LEU A 85 6.16 7.80 6.22
CA LEU A 85 5.90 6.76 5.20
C LEU A 85 6.78 6.98 3.97
N PHE A 86 6.85 8.20 3.43
CA PHE A 86 7.72 8.50 2.29
C PHE A 86 9.20 8.27 2.61
N ALA A 87 9.66 8.63 3.81
CA ALA A 87 11.03 8.36 4.23
C ALA A 87 11.32 6.85 4.26
N PHE A 88 10.39 6.03 4.73
CA PHE A 88 10.54 4.56 4.70
C PHE A 88 10.63 4.01 3.27
N TYR A 89 9.77 4.49 2.36
CA TYR A 89 9.83 4.11 0.96
C TYR A 89 11.11 4.56 0.27
N LEU A 90 11.62 5.74 0.64
CA LEU A 90 12.88 6.27 0.14
C LEU A 90 14.07 5.45 0.65
N LEU A 91 14.05 5.01 1.91
CA LEU A 91 15.06 4.07 2.45
C LEU A 91 15.01 2.70 1.75
N SER A 92 13.85 2.33 1.22
CA SER A 92 13.65 1.10 0.45
C SER A 92 13.86 1.30 -1.07
N TYR A 93 14.33 2.48 -1.51
CA TYR A 93 14.46 2.84 -2.92
C TYR A 93 15.33 1.88 -3.71
N GLU A 94 16.46 1.43 -3.14
CA GLU A 94 17.36 0.49 -3.82
C GLU A 94 16.66 -0.83 -4.17
N ALA A 95 15.82 -1.33 -3.27
CA ALA A 95 15.01 -2.53 -3.53
C ALA A 95 14.00 -2.28 -4.66
N PHE A 96 13.31 -1.13 -4.66
CA PHE A 96 12.40 -0.77 -5.75
C PHE A 96 13.10 -0.64 -7.10
N ILE A 97 14.28 -0.02 -7.15
CA ILE A 97 15.09 0.06 -8.36
C ILE A 97 15.56 -1.31 -8.83
N SER A 98 15.97 -2.19 -7.90
CA SER A 98 16.33 -3.56 -8.25
C SER A 98 15.18 -4.30 -8.91
N HIS A 99 13.94 -4.12 -8.42
CA HIS A 99 12.75 -4.70 -9.05
C HIS A 99 12.50 -4.09 -10.44
N ILE A 100 12.61 -2.77 -10.60
CA ILE A 100 12.44 -2.10 -11.89
C ILE A 100 13.49 -2.59 -12.91
N ASN A 101 14.76 -2.64 -12.53
CA ASN A 101 15.84 -3.13 -13.38
C ASN A 101 15.60 -4.58 -13.79
N TYR A 102 15.13 -5.42 -12.85
CA TYR A 102 14.76 -6.79 -13.17
C TYR A 102 13.67 -6.86 -14.26
N PHE A 103 12.66 -5.97 -14.23
CA PHE A 103 11.65 -5.91 -15.29
C PHE A 103 12.15 -5.35 -16.62
N ILE A 104 13.30 -4.66 -16.65
CA ILE A 104 13.94 -4.24 -17.91
C ILE A 104 14.56 -5.46 -18.60
N ASP A 105 15.27 -6.29 -17.82
CA ASP A 105 15.95 -7.49 -18.34
C ASP A 105 14.99 -8.66 -18.60
N TYR A 106 13.94 -8.76 -17.80
CA TYR A 106 12.91 -9.81 -17.84
C TYR A 106 11.51 -9.20 -17.86
N PRO A 107 11.09 -8.58 -18.98
CA PRO A 107 9.86 -7.83 -19.03
C PRO A 107 8.64 -8.75 -18.88
N LEU A 108 7.69 -8.26 -18.07
CA LEU A 108 6.31 -8.74 -18.11
C LEU A 108 5.72 -8.47 -19.51
N THR A 109 4.54 -9.04 -19.79
CA THR A 109 3.80 -8.65 -20.99
C THR A 109 3.60 -7.14 -21.02
N ALA A 110 3.64 -6.53 -22.21
CA ALA A 110 3.59 -5.07 -22.35
C ALA A 110 2.38 -4.45 -21.63
N ASN A 111 1.22 -5.13 -21.69
CA ASN A 111 0.02 -4.72 -20.99
C ASN A 111 0.22 -4.77 -19.46
N ALA A 112 0.75 -5.85 -18.91
CA ALA A 112 0.99 -5.99 -17.47
C ALA A 112 1.96 -4.92 -16.94
N LEU A 113 3.05 -4.66 -17.66
CA LEU A 113 4.01 -3.61 -17.30
C LEU A 113 3.37 -2.22 -17.32
N MET A 114 2.64 -1.88 -18.38
CA MET A 114 1.93 -0.60 -18.50
C MET A 114 0.94 -0.41 -17.34
N PHE A 115 0.14 -1.43 -17.05
CA PHE A 115 -0.83 -1.40 -15.96
C PHE A 115 -0.15 -1.26 -14.59
N MET A 116 1.00 -1.89 -14.38
CA MET A 116 1.75 -1.78 -13.13
C MET A 116 2.31 -0.37 -12.94
N ILE A 117 2.80 0.26 -14.01
CA ILE A 117 3.25 1.66 -13.97
C ILE A 117 2.08 2.59 -13.64
N LEU A 118 0.94 2.42 -14.31
CA LEU A 118 -0.27 3.23 -14.03
C LEU A 118 -0.74 3.08 -12.59
N TYR A 119 -0.69 1.86 -12.05
CA TYR A 119 -1.01 1.58 -10.66
C TYR A 119 -0.07 2.33 -9.70
N VAL A 120 1.24 2.21 -9.88
CA VAL A 120 2.23 2.91 -9.04
C VAL A 120 2.02 4.41 -9.07
N ILE A 121 1.89 4.99 -10.28
CA ILE A 121 1.66 6.43 -10.43
C ILE A 121 0.37 6.85 -9.70
N SER A 122 -0.70 6.07 -9.81
CA SER A 122 -1.97 6.37 -9.14
C SER A 122 -1.83 6.37 -7.62
N ILE A 123 -1.08 5.42 -7.05
CA ILE A 123 -0.83 5.39 -5.60
C ILE A 123 0.05 6.55 -5.15
N LEU A 124 1.07 6.93 -5.94
CA LEU A 124 1.92 8.10 -5.64
C LEU A 124 1.12 9.40 -5.70
N VAL A 125 0.23 9.54 -6.69
CA VAL A 125 -0.71 10.68 -6.76
C VAL A 125 -1.63 10.70 -5.54
N TYR A 126 -2.16 9.55 -5.11
CA TYR A 126 -2.97 9.47 -3.90
C TYR A 126 -2.18 9.87 -2.64
N ALA A 127 -0.92 9.46 -2.53
CA ALA A 127 -0.05 9.82 -1.43
C ALA A 127 0.18 11.35 -1.36
N LEU A 128 0.51 11.97 -2.50
CA LEU A 128 0.67 13.42 -2.61
C LEU A 128 -0.64 14.16 -2.35
N TYR A 129 -1.76 13.67 -2.89
CA TYR A 129 -3.09 14.21 -2.63
C TYR A 129 -3.42 14.18 -1.14
N SER A 130 -3.12 13.07 -0.45
CA SER A 130 -3.34 12.90 0.98
C SER A 130 -2.47 13.83 1.83
N LEU A 131 -1.27 14.16 1.36
CA LEU A 131 -0.38 15.11 2.02
C LEU A 131 -0.88 16.55 1.87
N VAL A 132 -1.28 16.95 0.66
CA VAL A 132 -1.55 18.35 0.30
C VAL A 132 -2.94 18.80 0.71
N MET A 133 -3.98 18.00 0.47
CA MET A 133 -5.37 18.41 0.68
C MET A 133 -5.71 18.85 2.10
N PRO A 134 -5.19 18.25 3.17
CA PRO A 134 -5.44 18.73 4.53
C PRO A 134 -4.95 20.16 4.78
N PHE A 135 -3.98 20.65 4.00
CA PHE A 135 -3.54 22.05 4.10
C PHE A 135 -4.46 23.00 3.34
N LEU A 136 -5.07 22.54 2.25
CA LEU A 136 -5.98 23.32 1.40
C LEU A 136 -7.43 23.32 1.87
N ASN A 137 -7.87 22.29 2.60
CA ASN A 137 -9.27 22.07 2.97
C ASN A 137 -9.46 21.93 4.50
N ASP A 138 -8.91 22.88 5.27
CA ASP A 138 -9.08 22.98 6.73
C ASP A 138 -8.82 21.69 7.52
N GLY A 139 -7.80 20.93 7.12
CA GLY A 139 -7.40 19.69 7.79
C GLY A 139 -8.27 18.49 7.45
N LYS A 140 -9.14 18.59 6.44
CA LYS A 140 -10.08 17.52 6.06
C LYS A 140 -9.80 17.01 4.66
N LEU A 141 -9.60 15.71 4.55
CA LEU A 141 -9.70 15.00 3.29
C LEU A 141 -11.06 14.29 3.25
N PRO A 142 -11.88 14.45 2.20
CA PRO A 142 -13.20 13.83 2.19
C PRO A 142 -13.05 12.30 2.15
N PHE A 143 -13.64 11.60 3.11
CA PHE A 143 -13.53 10.14 3.25
C PHE A 143 -13.77 9.37 1.93
N ILE A 144 -14.74 9.82 1.14
CA ILE A 144 -15.07 9.22 -0.15
C ILE A 144 -13.88 9.18 -1.12
N HIS A 145 -12.99 10.19 -1.09
CA HIS A 145 -11.81 10.20 -1.95
C HIS A 145 -10.82 9.11 -1.53
N SER A 146 -10.53 9.00 -0.22
CA SER A 146 -9.70 7.91 0.31
C SER A 146 -10.27 6.54 0.01
N LEU A 147 -11.59 6.38 0.12
CA LEU A 147 -12.26 5.12 -0.19
C LEU A 147 -12.13 4.75 -1.67
N ILE A 148 -12.34 5.72 -2.58
CA ILE A 148 -12.18 5.49 -4.03
C ILE A 148 -10.77 5.03 -4.36
N PHE A 149 -9.74 5.71 -3.84
CA PHE A 149 -8.34 5.31 -4.08
C PHE A 149 -8.03 3.92 -3.50
N LEU A 150 -8.56 3.59 -2.32
CA LEU A 150 -8.39 2.25 -1.75
C LEU A 150 -9.06 1.18 -2.61
N LEU A 151 -10.28 1.42 -3.09
CA LEU A 151 -11.01 0.48 -3.94
C LEU A 151 -10.31 0.26 -5.28
N ILE A 152 -9.79 1.32 -5.90
CA ILE A 152 -8.93 1.21 -7.09
C ILE A 152 -7.70 0.35 -6.77
N ALA A 153 -7.06 0.61 -5.61
CA ALA A 153 -5.85 -0.10 -5.23
C ALA A 153 -6.09 -1.62 -5.05
N ILE A 154 -7.17 -1.98 -4.35
CA ILE A 154 -7.57 -3.37 -4.10
C ILE A 154 -7.99 -4.04 -5.41
N THR A 155 -8.83 -3.38 -6.21
CA THR A 155 -9.34 -3.94 -7.47
C THR A 155 -8.19 -4.27 -8.41
N TYR A 156 -7.23 -3.34 -8.56
CA TYR A 156 -6.05 -3.58 -9.37
C TYR A 156 -5.22 -4.75 -8.86
N SER A 157 -4.97 -4.79 -7.55
CA SER A 157 -4.14 -5.84 -6.93
C SER A 157 -4.77 -7.23 -7.14
N LEU A 158 -6.10 -7.34 -6.95
CA LEU A 158 -6.85 -8.57 -7.20
C LEU A 158 -6.81 -8.97 -8.68
N TRP A 159 -7.03 -8.02 -9.59
CA TRP A 159 -6.95 -8.26 -11.03
C TRP A 159 -5.56 -8.75 -11.45
N PHE A 160 -4.50 -8.16 -10.90
CA PHE A 160 -3.14 -8.56 -11.23
C PHE A 160 -2.84 -9.99 -10.76
N ILE A 161 -3.21 -10.31 -9.52
CA ILE A 161 -3.05 -11.67 -8.96
C ILE A 161 -3.76 -12.69 -9.86
N ASP A 162 -5.01 -12.42 -10.22
CA ASP A 162 -5.85 -13.28 -11.07
C ASP A 162 -5.27 -13.49 -12.47
N ASN A 163 -4.72 -12.44 -13.09
CA ASN A 163 -4.28 -12.52 -14.48
C ASN A 163 -2.80 -12.91 -14.67
N GLN A 164 -1.95 -12.72 -13.66
CA GLN A 164 -0.48 -12.82 -13.84
C GLN A 164 0.21 -13.81 -12.88
N ALA A 165 -0.43 -14.27 -11.80
CA ALA A 165 0.10 -15.35 -10.98
C ALA A 165 -0.83 -16.55 -10.90
N TYR A 166 -1.93 -16.39 -10.18
CA TYR A 166 -2.86 -17.47 -9.91
C TYR A 166 -4.25 -16.97 -10.28
N PRO A 167 -4.86 -17.51 -11.34
CA PRO A 167 -6.26 -17.28 -11.60
C PRO A 167 -7.05 -17.61 -10.33
N LEU A 168 -7.71 -16.62 -9.74
CA LEU A 168 -8.63 -16.81 -8.63
C LEU A 168 -9.71 -17.83 -9.00
N SER A 169 -10.02 -17.96 -10.30
CA SER A 169 -10.82 -19.04 -10.86
C SER A 169 -10.28 -20.44 -10.51
N THR A 170 -8.97 -20.68 -10.65
CA THR A 170 -8.34 -21.96 -10.28
C THR A 170 -8.33 -22.21 -8.78
N LEU A 171 -8.21 -21.15 -7.96
CA LEU A 171 -8.27 -21.23 -6.49
C LEU A 171 -9.70 -21.53 -6.01
N TYR A 172 -10.69 -20.88 -6.62
CA TYR A 172 -12.12 -21.13 -6.40
C TYR A 172 -12.50 -22.55 -6.81
N GLU A 173 -12.06 -23.02 -7.97
CA GLU A 173 -12.28 -24.40 -8.42
C GLU A 173 -11.67 -25.41 -7.45
N LYS A 174 -10.46 -25.15 -6.94
CA LYS A 174 -9.80 -26.00 -5.93
C LYS A 174 -10.55 -25.97 -4.59
N TYR A 175 -11.07 -24.82 -4.16
CA TYR A 175 -11.91 -24.68 -2.96
C TYR A 175 -13.22 -25.45 -3.07
N VAL A 176 -13.89 -25.35 -4.23
CA VAL A 176 -15.13 -26.08 -4.54
C VAL A 176 -14.86 -27.59 -4.60
N GLN A 177 -13.76 -28.03 -5.20
CA GLN A 177 -13.36 -29.44 -5.24
C GLN A 177 -13.00 -30.03 -3.87
N LEU A 178 -12.48 -29.21 -2.95
CA LEU A 178 -12.18 -29.61 -1.57
C LEU A 178 -13.41 -29.65 -0.66
N GLY A 179 -14.61 -29.37 -1.18
CA GLY A 179 -15.87 -29.48 -0.44
C GLY A 179 -16.06 -28.44 0.66
N LEU A 180 -15.18 -27.44 0.73
CA LEU A 180 -15.29 -26.33 1.67
C LEU A 180 -16.26 -25.30 1.05
N LYS A 181 -17.53 -25.42 1.41
CA LYS A 181 -18.54 -24.40 1.07
C LYS A 181 -18.20 -23.10 1.79
N ALA A 182 -18.22 -21.99 1.04
CA ALA A 182 -18.16 -20.63 1.56
C ALA A 182 -19.31 -20.35 2.54
#